data_AF-A0A1E3RB16-F1
#
_entry.id   AF-A0A1E3RB16-F1
#
_cell.length_a   1.000
_cell.length_b   1.000
_cell.length_c   1.000
_cell.angle_alpha   90.00
_cell.angle_beta   90.00
_cell.angle_gamma   90.00
#
_symmetry.space_group_name_H-M   'P 1'
#
loop_
_entity.id
_entity.type
_entity.pdbx_description
1 polymer ?
#
loop_
_entity_poly.entity_id
_entity_poly.type
_entity_poly.pdbx_seq_one_letter_code
_entity_poly.pdbx_strand_id
1 'polypeptide(L)'
;MTTTTTAAAPSTNAAQVAASEPDFETLAKRVDDAISALNQLDDGSRAVAEEVKAAIEAVHRAGLITMVRRMRADDAARPVLFELADDPVVHLLLSLHGIVRPDPMTHANRVLVEVRPQLQSHGGDVTLVRIEDGTAFVRLEGACNGCSMSSVTLRNLVESALTENVPSVTGVEVLANEPSPTLIPLESLRIGPDPASEGWVSAGPSADVHDGDLVVRRLTATSGEQAEVIVVNVGQRLSAYRNECAHEGLPLDNAVLDVVGGTLTCPWHGFCYDASSGECLTAPGAQLEQLPLRVDRGELWVRVGT
;
A
#
# COMPACT_ATOMS: atom_id res chain seq x y z
N MET A 1 32.79 13.57 82.24
CA MET A 1 31.33 13.61 82.45
C MET A 1 30.67 13.32 81.11
N THR A 2 30.39 12.05 80.86
CA THR A 2 29.77 11.55 79.62
C THR A 2 28.64 10.62 80.04
N THR A 3 27.42 11.12 79.96
CA THR A 3 26.17 10.38 80.16
C THR A 3 25.71 9.87 78.80
N THR A 4 25.72 8.55 78.61
CA THR A 4 25.04 7.90 77.49
C THR A 4 23.72 7.35 78.02
N THR A 5 22.61 7.89 77.53
CA THR A 5 21.26 7.33 77.69
C THR A 5 20.53 7.63 76.39
N THR A 6 20.32 6.60 75.58
CA THR A 6 19.43 6.67 74.41
C THR A 6 18.40 5.57 74.57
N ALA A 7 17.22 5.98 75.04
CA ALA A 7 15.99 5.20 75.01
C ALA A 7 15.27 5.48 73.68
N ALA A 8 14.77 4.42 73.06
CA ALA A 8 13.92 4.48 71.87
C ALA A 8 12.47 4.83 72.24
N ALA A 9 11.79 5.62 71.39
CA ALA A 9 10.44 5.39 70.83
C ALA A 9 10.10 6.53 69.81
N PRO A 10 8.97 6.52 69.07
CA PRO A 10 8.94 6.36 67.62
C PRO A 10 8.31 7.56 66.89
N SER A 11 8.41 7.66 65.55
CA SER A 11 7.39 8.42 64.79
C SER A 11 7.36 8.07 63.29
N THR A 12 6.22 7.52 62.88
CA THR A 12 5.45 7.92 61.69
C THR A 12 6.13 7.88 60.31
N ASN A 13 6.08 6.70 59.72
CA ASN A 13 5.43 6.40 58.44
C ASN A 13 5.31 7.59 57.44
N ALA A 14 6.39 7.87 56.70
CA ALA A 14 6.39 8.72 55.50
C ALA A 14 5.76 7.99 54.28
N ALA A 15 4.67 7.29 54.51
CA ALA A 15 3.87 6.64 53.48
C ALA A 15 2.51 7.32 53.43
N GLN A 16 2.46 8.51 52.82
CA GLN A 16 1.20 9.08 52.37
C GLN A 16 1.41 10.12 51.27
N VAL A 17 0.65 9.90 50.19
CA VAL A 17 0.35 10.76 49.04
C VAL A 17 1.34 10.74 47.87
N ALA A 18 1.51 9.58 47.27
CA ALA A 18 1.63 9.49 45.80
C ALA A 18 0.27 9.01 45.28
N ALA A 19 -0.63 9.94 44.98
CA ALA A 19 -1.74 9.61 44.09
C ALA A 19 -1.08 9.26 42.75
N SER A 20 -1.08 7.98 42.39
CA SER A 20 -0.53 7.53 41.11
C SER A 20 -1.19 8.34 40.01
N GLU A 21 -0.41 9.06 39.21
CA GLU A 21 -0.93 9.70 38.01
C GLU A 21 -1.72 8.66 37.21
N PRO A 22 -2.94 8.99 36.76
CA PRO A 22 -3.74 8.05 36.00
C PRO A 22 -2.94 7.63 34.77
N ASP A 23 -2.82 6.32 34.55
CA ASP A 23 -2.15 5.80 33.37
C ASP A 23 -2.86 6.29 32.09
N PHE A 24 -2.11 6.26 30.98
CA PHE A 24 -2.58 6.76 29.69
C PHE A 24 -3.89 6.09 29.25
N GLU A 25 -4.03 4.78 29.50
CA GLU A 25 -5.21 4.01 29.12
C GLU A 25 -6.46 4.45 29.89
N THR A 26 -6.31 4.74 31.18
CA THR A 26 -7.37 5.31 32.03
C THR A 26 -7.77 6.69 31.55
N LEU A 27 -6.82 7.53 31.16
CA LEU A 27 -7.10 8.86 30.61
C LEU A 27 -7.82 8.77 29.27
N ALA A 28 -7.37 7.90 28.36
CA ALA A 28 -8.00 7.68 27.06
C ALA A 28 -9.45 7.19 27.21
N LYS A 29 -9.68 6.18 28.06
CA LYS A 29 -11.03 5.68 28.35
C LYS A 29 -11.95 6.77 28.88
N ARG A 30 -11.46 7.63 29.79
CA ARG A 30 -12.25 8.75 30.33
C ARG A 30 -12.62 9.77 29.24
N VAL A 31 -11.74 10.00 28.26
CA VAL A 31 -12.04 10.87 27.11
C VAL A 31 -13.12 10.22 26.24
N ASP A 32 -13.01 8.93 25.93
CA ASP A 32 -14.00 8.20 25.12
C ASP A 32 -15.39 8.18 25.80
N ASP A 33 -15.43 7.92 27.10
CA ASP A 33 -16.65 7.94 27.90
C ASP A 33 -17.28 9.35 27.91
N ALA A 34 -16.47 10.40 28.03
CA ALA A 34 -16.93 11.78 28.00
C ALA A 34 -17.46 12.21 26.61
N ILE A 35 -16.79 11.80 25.53
CA ILE A 35 -17.25 12.02 24.15
C ILE A 35 -18.59 11.30 23.93
N SER A 36 -18.70 10.05 24.39
CA SER A 36 -19.94 9.28 24.30
C SER A 36 -21.08 9.96 25.06
N ALA A 37 -20.81 10.50 26.25
CA ALA A 37 -21.80 11.26 27.02
C ALA A 37 -22.21 12.57 26.34
N LEU A 38 -21.27 13.31 25.74
CA LEU A 38 -21.56 14.53 24.98
C LEU A 38 -22.52 14.28 23.81
N ASN A 39 -22.38 13.15 23.13
CA ASN A 39 -23.23 12.78 22.01
C ASN A 39 -24.70 12.51 22.40
N GLN A 40 -24.96 12.24 23.69
CA GLN A 40 -26.32 12.01 24.22
C GLN A 40 -27.01 13.30 24.67
N LEU A 41 -26.32 14.44 24.68
CA LEU A 41 -26.89 15.72 25.06
C LEU A 41 -27.76 16.33 23.96
N ASP A 42 -28.65 17.24 24.34
CA ASP A 42 -29.34 18.10 23.39
C ASP A 42 -28.37 19.06 22.68
N ASP A 43 -28.77 19.55 21.50
CA ASP A 43 -27.90 20.36 20.65
C ASP A 43 -27.38 21.63 21.36
N GLY A 44 -28.19 22.24 22.24
CA GLY A 44 -27.80 23.43 22.98
C GLY A 44 -26.73 23.13 24.03
N SER A 45 -26.94 22.09 24.84
CA SER A 45 -25.97 21.65 25.85
C SER A 45 -24.67 21.14 25.22
N ARG A 46 -24.76 20.42 24.09
CA ARG A 46 -23.60 19.93 23.34
C ARG A 46 -22.77 21.10 22.79
N ALA A 47 -23.43 22.09 22.18
CA ALA A 47 -22.73 23.27 21.65
C ALA A 47 -21.96 24.05 22.72
N VAL A 48 -22.55 24.24 23.91
CA VAL A 48 -21.85 24.91 25.03
C VAL A 48 -20.64 24.10 25.48
N ALA A 49 -20.76 22.78 25.59
CA ALA A 49 -19.65 21.93 26.00
C ALA A 49 -18.52 21.88 24.95
N GLU A 50 -18.87 21.81 23.66
CA GLU A 50 -17.91 21.90 22.56
C GLU A 50 -17.18 23.25 22.54
N GLU A 51 -17.87 24.36 22.80
CA GLU A 51 -17.26 25.68 22.92
C GLU A 51 -16.28 25.75 24.10
N VAL A 52 -16.65 25.21 25.26
CA VAL A 52 -15.74 25.15 26.42
C VAL A 52 -14.49 24.32 26.09
N LYS A 53 -14.67 23.16 25.44
CA LYS A 53 -13.55 22.32 24.98
C LYS A 53 -12.64 23.11 24.03
N ALA A 54 -13.21 23.75 23.02
CA ALA A 54 -12.47 24.53 22.04
C ALA A 54 -11.69 25.68 22.68
N ALA A 55 -12.31 26.40 23.63
CA ALA A 55 -11.66 27.48 24.38
C ALA A 55 -10.47 26.97 25.20
N ILE A 56 -10.62 25.84 25.90
CA ILE A 56 -9.53 25.21 26.66
C ILE A 56 -8.40 24.76 25.73
N GLU A 57 -8.73 24.09 24.63
CA GLU A 57 -7.74 23.65 23.63
C GLU A 57 -6.97 24.82 23.01
N ALA A 58 -7.62 25.96 22.79
CA ALA A 58 -6.97 27.18 22.30
C ALA A 58 -5.95 27.73 23.30
N VAL A 59 -6.27 27.73 24.59
CA VAL A 59 -5.34 28.15 25.66
C VAL A 59 -4.15 27.19 25.75
N HIS A 60 -4.41 25.87 25.76
CA HIS A 60 -3.34 24.86 25.78
C HIS A 60 -2.42 25.00 24.58
N ARG A 61 -2.98 25.16 23.38
CA ARG A 61 -2.22 25.36 22.15
C ARG A 61 -1.36 26.61 22.22
N ALA A 62 -1.89 27.73 22.70
CA ALA A 62 -1.12 28.96 22.86
C ALA A 62 0.07 28.79 23.84
N GLY A 63 -0.15 28.08 24.95
CA GLY A 63 0.88 27.75 25.92
C GLY A 63 1.98 26.86 25.34
N LEU A 64 1.60 25.73 24.74
CA LEU A 64 2.54 24.77 24.14
C LEU A 64 3.33 25.38 22.99
N ILE A 65 2.71 26.18 22.11
CA ILE A 65 3.43 26.92 21.05
C ILE A 65 4.48 27.85 21.66
N THR A 66 4.14 28.53 22.75
CA THR A 66 5.07 29.43 23.44
C THR A 66 6.26 28.66 24.02
N MET A 67 6.01 27.51 24.65
CA MET A 67 7.05 26.64 25.20
C MET A 67 7.98 26.11 24.09
N VAL A 68 7.41 25.49 23.05
CA VAL A 68 8.17 24.92 21.92
C VAL A 68 9.00 26.00 21.23
N ARG A 69 8.44 27.20 20.99
CA ARG A 69 9.18 28.31 20.37
C ARG A 69 10.36 28.78 21.22
N ARG A 70 10.20 28.90 22.53
CA ARG A 70 11.28 29.30 23.44
C ARG A 70 12.37 28.24 23.52
N MET A 71 11.99 26.97 23.68
CA MET A 71 12.94 25.86 23.74
C MET A 71 13.72 25.68 22.45
N ARG A 72 13.07 25.86 21.29
CA ARG A 72 13.73 25.78 19.98
C ARG A 72 14.71 26.93 19.73
N ALA A 73 14.47 28.11 20.32
CA ALA A 73 15.33 29.28 20.18
C ALA A 73 16.56 29.26 21.09
N ASP A 74 16.58 28.38 22.10
CA ASP A 74 17.70 28.21 23.02
C ASP A 74 18.49 26.94 22.64
N ASP A 75 19.76 27.10 22.29
CA ASP A 75 20.62 25.99 21.88
C ASP A 75 20.80 24.91 22.96
N ALA A 76 20.70 25.26 24.24
CA ALA A 76 20.82 24.31 25.34
C ALA A 76 19.51 23.51 25.56
N ALA A 77 18.35 24.12 25.34
CA ALA A 77 17.05 23.48 25.53
C ALA A 77 16.57 22.70 24.29
N ARG A 78 17.09 23.02 23.11
CA ARG A 78 16.71 22.42 21.84
C ARG A 78 16.90 20.89 21.77
N PRO A 79 17.97 20.27 22.29
CA PRO A 79 18.09 18.81 22.32
C PRO A 79 17.01 18.14 23.18
N VAL A 80 16.70 18.72 24.35
CA VAL A 80 15.65 18.23 25.26
C VAL A 80 14.28 18.31 24.60
N LEU A 81 14.01 19.36 23.82
CA LEU A 81 12.77 19.46 23.06
C LEU A 81 12.60 18.29 22.07
N PHE A 82 13.68 17.85 21.40
CA PHE A 82 13.62 16.71 20.50
C PHE A 82 13.39 15.40 21.25
N GLU A 83 14.11 15.18 22.35
CA GLU A 83 13.90 14.01 23.22
C GLU A 83 12.45 13.94 23.73
N LEU A 84 11.88 15.08 24.16
CA LEU A 84 10.47 15.16 24.55
C LEU A 84 9.53 14.92 23.36
N ALA A 85 9.83 15.42 22.17
CA ALA A 85 8.98 15.19 20.99
C ALA A 85 8.98 13.73 20.51
N ASP A 86 10.00 12.94 20.89
CA ASP A 86 10.10 11.50 20.65
C ASP A 86 9.36 10.66 21.71
N ASP A 87 9.04 11.23 22.88
CA ASP A 87 8.17 10.58 23.86
C ASP A 87 6.74 10.44 23.29
N PRO A 88 6.13 9.25 23.30
CA PRO A 88 4.86 9.00 22.62
C PRO A 88 3.69 9.80 23.21
N VAL A 89 3.69 10.08 24.52
CA VAL A 89 2.62 10.84 25.18
C VAL A 89 2.74 12.32 24.82
N VAL A 90 3.96 12.86 24.84
CA VAL A 90 4.23 14.24 24.43
C VAL A 90 3.99 14.42 22.93
N HIS A 91 4.41 13.46 22.10
CA HIS A 91 4.17 13.46 20.67
C HIS A 91 2.68 13.51 20.35
N LEU A 92 1.87 12.70 21.03
CA LEU A 92 0.42 12.72 20.90
C LEU A 92 -0.16 14.07 21.33
N LEU A 93 0.25 14.62 22.48
CA LEU A 93 -0.21 15.94 22.95
C LEU A 93 0.09 17.05 21.93
N LEU A 94 1.33 17.10 21.42
CA LEU A 94 1.75 18.07 20.42
C LEU A 94 1.00 17.88 19.09
N SER A 95 0.68 16.64 18.73
CA SER A 95 -0.12 16.31 17.53
C SER A 95 -1.59 16.73 17.69
N LEU A 96 -2.21 16.43 18.85
CA LEU A 96 -3.58 16.83 19.18
C LEU A 96 -3.78 18.34 19.11
N HIS A 97 -2.77 19.13 19.51
CA HIS A 97 -2.80 20.59 19.41
C HIS A 97 -2.28 21.14 18.06
N GLY A 98 -1.94 20.27 17.09
CA GLY A 98 -1.48 20.64 15.76
C GLY A 98 -0.15 21.41 15.74
N ILE A 99 0.72 21.14 16.72
CA ILE A 99 2.04 21.78 16.91
C ILE A 99 3.10 20.97 16.19
N VAL A 100 3.08 19.65 16.36
CA VAL A 100 3.75 18.71 15.47
C VAL A 100 2.75 18.40 14.37
N ARG A 101 3.09 18.79 13.13
CA ARG A 101 2.39 18.25 11.97
C ARG A 101 3.04 16.90 11.68
N PRO A 102 2.26 15.83 11.48
CA PRO A 102 2.80 14.62 10.88
C PRO A 102 3.60 15.05 9.65
N ASP A 103 4.84 14.58 9.57
CA ASP A 103 5.63 14.78 8.36
C ASP A 103 4.75 14.39 7.16
N PRO A 104 4.48 15.32 6.22
CA PRO A 104 3.54 15.06 5.13
C PRO A 104 3.88 13.79 4.37
N MET A 105 5.17 13.49 4.23
CA MET A 105 5.67 12.27 3.62
C MET A 105 5.27 11.02 4.41
N THR A 106 5.48 11.01 5.72
CA THR A 106 5.07 9.91 6.61
C THR A 106 3.57 9.69 6.60
N HIS A 107 2.77 10.78 6.64
CA HIS A 107 1.32 10.66 6.60
C HIS A 107 0.82 10.13 5.25
N ALA A 108 1.33 10.68 4.15
CA ALA A 108 0.99 10.22 2.81
C ALA A 108 1.40 8.76 2.57
N ASN A 109 2.59 8.33 3.01
CA ASN A 109 3.00 6.93 2.91
C ASN A 109 2.06 5.98 3.66
N ARG A 110 1.58 6.36 4.84
CA ARG A 110 0.58 5.56 5.58
C ARG A 110 -0.72 5.40 4.78
N VAL A 111 -1.24 6.50 4.23
CA VAL A 111 -2.45 6.48 3.38
C VAL A 111 -2.22 5.59 2.15
N LEU A 112 -1.04 5.68 1.50
CA LEU A 112 -0.71 4.85 0.34
C LEU A 112 -0.62 3.34 0.67
N VAL A 113 -0.19 2.98 1.88
CA VAL A 113 -0.22 1.58 2.35
C VAL A 113 -1.65 1.05 2.46
N GLU A 114 -2.61 1.88 2.86
CA GLU A 114 -4.02 1.47 2.99
C GLU A 114 -4.70 1.26 1.63
N VAL A 115 -4.34 2.06 0.61
CA VAL A 115 -4.91 1.94 -0.75
C VAL A 115 -4.15 0.98 -1.66
N ARG A 116 -2.95 0.54 -1.25
CA ARG A 116 -2.10 -0.40 -1.99
C ARG A 116 -2.80 -1.70 -2.41
N PRO A 117 -3.60 -2.37 -1.57
CA PRO A 117 -4.33 -3.57 -2.00
C PRO A 117 -5.24 -3.32 -3.20
N GLN A 118 -5.88 -2.15 -3.26
CA GLN A 118 -6.73 -1.76 -4.39
C GLN A 118 -5.91 -1.42 -5.63
N LEU A 119 -4.78 -0.73 -5.46
CA LEU A 119 -3.84 -0.45 -6.55
C LEU A 119 -3.27 -1.74 -7.17
N GLN A 120 -2.89 -2.70 -6.32
CA GLN A 120 -2.37 -4.00 -6.73
C GLN A 120 -3.44 -4.85 -7.42
N SER A 121 -4.70 -4.75 -6.98
CA SER A 121 -5.85 -5.35 -7.70
C SER A 121 -6.04 -4.77 -9.10
N HIS A 122 -5.53 -3.56 -9.37
CA HIS A 122 -5.52 -2.93 -10.69
C HIS A 122 -4.18 -3.13 -11.44
N GLY A 123 -3.29 -4.00 -10.94
CA GLY A 123 -2.01 -4.31 -11.59
C GLY A 123 -0.99 -3.17 -11.52
N GLY A 124 -1.15 -2.27 -10.54
CA GLY A 124 -0.26 -1.13 -10.28
C GLY A 124 0.29 -1.09 -8.86
N ASP A 125 1.30 -0.26 -8.65
CA ASP A 125 1.73 0.19 -7.32
C ASP A 125 2.08 1.68 -7.39
N VAL A 126 2.34 2.29 -6.24
CA VAL A 126 2.68 3.70 -6.12
C VAL A 126 3.84 3.89 -5.17
N THR A 127 4.80 4.71 -5.61
CA THR A 127 5.93 5.16 -4.80
C THR A 127 5.82 6.68 -4.64
N LEU A 128 5.71 7.17 -3.41
CA LEU A 128 5.78 8.61 -3.12
C LEU A 128 7.23 9.08 -3.18
N VAL A 129 7.52 10.05 -4.04
CA VAL A 129 8.88 10.60 -4.22
C VAL A 129 9.13 11.78 -3.29
N ARG A 130 8.22 12.77 -3.30
CA ARG A 130 8.32 14.00 -2.50
C ARG A 130 6.98 14.72 -2.40
N ILE A 131 6.85 15.63 -1.44
CA ILE A 131 5.72 16.56 -1.35
C ILE A 131 6.29 17.98 -1.30
N GLU A 132 5.93 18.83 -2.26
CA GLU A 132 6.35 20.23 -2.32
C GLU A 132 5.16 21.14 -2.65
N ASP A 133 5.06 22.28 -1.96
CA ASP A 133 4.00 23.28 -2.14
C ASP A 133 2.58 22.71 -2.17
N GLY A 134 2.35 21.66 -1.36
CA GLY A 134 1.06 20.97 -1.29
C GLY A 134 0.76 20.05 -2.47
N THR A 135 1.73 19.75 -3.32
CA THR A 135 1.62 18.77 -4.40
C THR A 135 2.43 17.53 -4.05
N ALA A 136 1.77 16.36 -4.06
CA ALA A 136 2.44 15.08 -3.88
C ALA A 136 2.95 14.55 -5.23
N PHE A 137 4.26 14.36 -5.33
CA PHE A 137 4.92 13.79 -6.49
C PHE A 137 5.04 12.29 -6.31
N VAL A 138 4.30 11.53 -7.11
CA VAL A 138 4.25 10.07 -7.04
C VAL A 138 4.76 9.45 -8.33
N ARG A 139 5.28 8.24 -8.22
CA ARG A 139 5.65 7.38 -9.32
C ARG A 139 4.72 6.18 -9.32
N LEU A 140 4.00 5.98 -10.41
CA LEU A 140 3.14 4.80 -10.57
C LEU A 140 3.96 3.68 -11.21
N GLU A 141 3.91 2.50 -10.60
CA GLU A 141 4.55 1.27 -11.04
C GLU A 141 3.49 0.27 -11.53
N GLY A 142 3.87 -0.75 -12.31
CA GLY A 142 2.97 -1.79 -12.83
C GLY A 142 2.63 -1.63 -14.31
N ALA A 143 1.47 -2.14 -14.75
CA ALA A 143 1.08 -2.34 -16.17
C ALA A 143 1.09 -1.09 -17.08
N CYS A 144 1.51 0.06 -16.55
CA CYS A 144 1.60 1.35 -17.21
C CYS A 144 2.95 1.61 -17.92
N ASN A 145 3.56 0.61 -18.55
CA ASN A 145 4.56 0.86 -19.59
C ASN A 145 3.89 1.05 -20.98
N GLY A 146 2.79 1.83 -21.08
CA GLY A 146 2.33 2.32 -22.39
C GLY A 146 0.83 2.55 -22.66
N CYS A 147 -0.12 2.18 -21.79
CA CYS A 147 -1.56 2.36 -22.08
C CYS A 147 -2.20 3.53 -21.31
N SER A 148 -2.81 4.46 -22.05
CA SER A 148 -3.33 5.76 -21.58
C SER A 148 -4.62 5.70 -20.75
N MET A 149 -5.28 4.55 -20.64
CA MET A 149 -6.55 4.39 -19.90
C MET A 149 -6.37 3.85 -18.48
N SER A 150 -5.42 2.93 -18.25
CA SER A 150 -5.12 2.37 -16.91
C SER A 150 -4.44 3.37 -15.98
N SER A 151 -3.75 4.36 -16.56
CA SER A 151 -3.10 5.44 -15.80
C SER A 151 -4.10 6.40 -15.14
N VAL A 152 -5.32 6.53 -15.69
CA VAL A 152 -6.32 7.48 -15.18
C VAL A 152 -6.99 6.96 -13.92
N THR A 153 -7.37 5.68 -13.89
CA THR A 153 -8.02 5.07 -12.71
C THR A 153 -7.05 4.93 -11.53
N LEU A 154 -5.80 4.50 -11.77
CA LEU A 154 -4.76 4.44 -10.75
C LEU A 154 -4.41 5.84 -10.22
N ARG A 155 -4.27 6.82 -11.11
CA ARG A 155 -4.04 8.21 -10.72
C ARG A 155 -5.19 8.75 -9.87
N ASN A 156 -6.44 8.57 -10.31
CA ASN A 156 -7.60 9.06 -9.58
C ASN A 156 -7.70 8.42 -8.18
N LEU A 157 -7.42 7.13 -8.07
CA LEU A 157 -7.43 6.44 -6.79
C LEU A 157 -6.38 7.01 -5.82
N VAL A 158 -5.14 7.21 -6.30
CA VAL A 158 -4.06 7.82 -5.51
C VAL A 158 -4.37 9.28 -5.18
N GLU A 159 -4.90 10.04 -6.13
CA GLU A 159 -5.22 11.46 -5.99
C GLU A 159 -6.35 11.67 -4.98
N SER A 160 -7.45 10.93 -5.08
CA SER A 160 -8.52 10.96 -4.09
C SER A 160 -8.02 10.55 -2.71
N ALA A 161 -7.27 9.44 -2.61
CA ALA A 161 -6.77 8.96 -1.33
C ALA A 161 -5.89 9.99 -0.61
N LEU A 162 -4.93 10.59 -1.34
CA LEU A 162 -4.01 11.57 -0.77
C LEU A 162 -4.68 12.91 -0.46
N THR A 163 -5.56 13.42 -1.33
CA THR A 163 -6.22 14.71 -1.09
C THR A 163 -7.30 14.65 0.00
N GLU A 164 -7.97 13.51 0.18
CA GLU A 164 -8.99 13.34 1.23
C GLU A 164 -8.37 13.10 2.61
N ASN A 165 -7.26 12.37 2.69
CA ASN A 165 -6.70 11.90 3.96
C ASN A 165 -5.43 12.65 4.41
N VAL A 166 -4.81 13.46 3.54
CA VAL A 166 -3.60 14.23 3.88
C VAL A 166 -3.89 15.73 3.72
N PRO A 167 -4.23 16.47 4.80
CA PRO A 167 -4.65 17.88 4.71
C PRO A 167 -3.62 18.83 4.08
N SER A 168 -2.34 18.44 4.05
CA SER A 168 -1.28 19.20 3.42
C SER A 168 -1.13 18.94 1.91
N VAL A 169 -1.86 17.99 1.34
CA VAL A 169 -1.82 17.64 -0.09
C VAL A 169 -3.09 18.17 -0.77
N THR A 170 -2.90 19.11 -1.68
CA THR A 170 -3.94 19.76 -2.49
C THR A 170 -4.00 19.23 -3.93
N GLY A 171 -2.99 18.46 -4.35
CA GLY A 171 -2.94 17.87 -5.68
C GLY A 171 -1.86 16.79 -5.79
N VAL A 172 -1.96 15.97 -6.84
CA VAL A 172 -1.02 14.88 -7.12
C VAL A 172 -0.45 15.01 -8.52
N GLU A 173 0.88 14.98 -8.62
CA GLU A 173 1.60 14.96 -9.89
C GLU A 173 2.29 13.61 -10.08
N VAL A 174 2.00 12.96 -11.20
CA VAL A 174 2.64 11.71 -11.57
C VAL A 174 3.94 12.03 -12.30
N LEU A 175 5.06 11.72 -11.67
CA LEU A 175 6.36 11.81 -12.31
C LEU A 175 6.46 10.73 -13.39
N ALA A 176 7.03 11.09 -14.55
CA ALA A 176 7.36 10.11 -15.57
C ALA A 176 8.27 9.04 -14.97
N ASN A 177 8.01 7.77 -15.30
CA ASN A 177 8.95 6.70 -15.00
C ASN A 177 10.27 7.00 -15.71
N GLU A 178 11.27 7.39 -14.93
CA GLU A 178 12.64 7.35 -15.43
C GLU A 178 12.97 5.86 -15.54
N PRO A 179 13.51 5.39 -16.68
CA PRO A 179 14.01 4.04 -16.76
C PRO A 179 15.02 3.88 -15.63
N SER A 180 14.66 3.07 -14.63
CA SER A 180 15.61 2.65 -13.61
C SER A 180 16.86 2.18 -14.34
N PRO A 181 18.06 2.68 -13.99
CA PRO A 181 19.27 2.24 -14.64
C PRO A 181 19.30 0.71 -14.55
N THR A 182 19.41 0.08 -15.72
CA THR A 182 19.51 -1.36 -15.93
C THR A 182 20.87 -1.86 -15.42
N LEU A 183 21.16 -1.63 -14.14
CA LEU A 183 22.16 -2.41 -13.44
C LEU A 183 21.45 -3.66 -12.96
N ILE A 184 21.51 -4.69 -13.80
CA ILE A 184 21.32 -6.06 -13.36
C ILE A 184 22.36 -6.28 -12.24
N PRO A 185 21.94 -6.54 -10.99
CA PRO A 185 22.89 -6.87 -9.93
C PRO A 185 23.78 -8.02 -10.41
N LEU A 186 25.08 -7.98 -10.13
CA LEU A 186 25.97 -9.10 -10.47
C LEU A 186 25.49 -10.42 -9.83
N GLU A 187 24.77 -10.36 -8.71
CA GLU A 187 24.02 -11.48 -8.14
C GLU A 187 22.99 -12.09 -9.11
N SER A 188 22.30 -11.29 -9.92
CA SER A 188 21.31 -11.74 -10.91
C SER A 188 21.93 -12.33 -12.18
N LEU A 189 23.25 -12.20 -12.37
CA LEU A 189 24.02 -12.92 -13.40
C LEU A 189 24.54 -14.28 -12.91
N ARG A 190 24.37 -14.61 -11.62
CA ARG A 190 24.50 -15.99 -11.17
C ARG A 190 23.22 -16.71 -11.50
N ILE A 191 23.38 -17.85 -12.19
CA ILE A 191 22.37 -18.89 -12.43
C ILE A 191 21.29 -18.84 -11.34
N GLY A 192 20.10 -18.34 -11.71
CA GLY A 192 19.00 -18.17 -10.78
C GLY A 192 18.58 -19.49 -10.14
N PRO A 193 17.90 -19.45 -8.98
CA PRO A 193 17.32 -20.63 -8.36
C PRO A 193 16.42 -21.38 -9.35
N ASP A 194 16.35 -22.71 -9.19
CA ASP A 194 15.58 -23.60 -10.05
C ASP A 194 14.12 -23.12 -10.14
N PRO A 195 13.59 -22.81 -11.34
CA PRO A 195 12.21 -22.38 -11.52
C PRO A 195 11.17 -23.25 -10.82
N ALA A 196 11.41 -24.57 -10.75
CA ALA A 196 10.52 -25.51 -10.08
C ALA A 196 10.41 -25.25 -8.57
N SER A 197 11.45 -24.68 -7.95
CA SER A 197 11.48 -24.35 -6.51
C SER A 197 10.65 -23.12 -6.14
N GLU A 198 10.21 -22.33 -7.12
CA GLU A 198 9.41 -21.10 -6.95
C GLU A 198 7.95 -21.25 -7.42
N GLY A 199 7.47 -22.48 -7.58
CA GLY A 199 6.08 -22.75 -7.98
C GLY A 199 5.81 -22.59 -9.47
N TRP A 200 6.85 -22.56 -10.32
CA TRP A 200 6.69 -22.62 -11.77
C TRP A 200 6.56 -24.07 -12.24
N VAL A 201 5.70 -24.29 -13.23
CA VAL A 201 5.51 -25.58 -13.88
C VAL A 201 6.10 -25.51 -15.29
N SER A 202 6.94 -26.48 -15.65
CA SER A 202 7.45 -26.59 -17.02
C SER A 202 6.30 -26.91 -17.98
N ALA A 203 6.20 -26.13 -19.04
CA ALA A 203 5.24 -26.25 -20.13
C ALA A 203 5.89 -26.79 -21.42
N GLY A 204 7.12 -27.30 -21.33
CA GLY A 204 7.89 -27.86 -22.44
C GLY A 204 8.81 -26.85 -23.14
N PRO A 205 9.52 -27.27 -24.19
CA PRO A 205 10.45 -26.41 -24.93
C PRO A 205 9.75 -25.22 -25.60
N SER A 206 10.33 -24.03 -25.48
CA SER A 206 9.88 -22.82 -26.19
C SER A 206 10.03 -22.93 -27.70
N ALA A 207 11.00 -23.73 -28.17
CA ALA A 207 11.19 -24.01 -29.58
C ALA A 207 10.01 -24.78 -30.21
N ASP A 208 9.16 -25.43 -29.40
CA ASP A 208 7.99 -26.16 -29.88
C ASP A 208 6.79 -25.24 -30.17
N VAL A 209 6.91 -23.94 -29.90
CA VAL A 209 5.86 -22.95 -30.12
C VAL A 209 6.37 -21.88 -31.09
N HIS A 210 6.19 -22.14 -32.38
CA HIS A 210 6.64 -21.24 -33.44
C HIS A 210 5.76 -20.01 -33.54
N ASP A 211 6.24 -18.98 -34.23
CA ASP A 211 5.44 -17.80 -34.51
C ASP A 211 4.16 -18.16 -35.27
N GLY A 212 3.01 -17.74 -34.75
CA GLY A 212 1.69 -18.09 -35.24
C GLY A 212 1.11 -19.39 -34.70
N ASP A 213 1.79 -20.07 -33.78
CA ASP A 213 1.25 -21.25 -33.12
C ASP A 213 0.35 -20.89 -31.93
N LEU A 214 -0.69 -21.70 -31.74
CA LEU A 214 -1.42 -21.88 -30.50
C LEU A 214 -1.23 -23.32 -30.05
N VAL A 215 -0.64 -23.53 -28.88
CA VAL A 215 -0.44 -24.86 -28.31
C VAL A 215 -1.17 -25.00 -26.97
N VAL A 216 -1.73 -26.18 -26.74
CA VAL A 216 -2.40 -26.52 -25.49
C VAL A 216 -1.40 -27.27 -24.59
N ARG A 217 -1.36 -26.90 -23.32
CA ARG A 217 -0.52 -27.50 -22.28
C ARG A 217 -1.36 -27.81 -21.06
N ARG A 218 -1.31 -29.06 -20.61
CA ARG A 218 -1.90 -29.48 -19.34
C ARG A 218 -0.83 -29.46 -18.27
N LEU A 219 -0.99 -28.57 -17.30
CA LEU A 219 -0.01 -28.32 -16.25
C LEU A 219 -0.58 -28.78 -14.91
N THR A 220 0.30 -29.30 -14.04
CA THR A 220 -0.04 -29.65 -12.66
C THR A 220 0.78 -28.77 -11.73
N ALA A 221 0.11 -27.89 -10.98
CA ALA A 221 0.72 -27.02 -9.99
C ALA A 221 1.33 -27.81 -8.84
N THR A 222 2.26 -27.20 -8.09
CA THR A 222 2.85 -27.81 -6.89
C THR A 222 1.80 -28.12 -5.81
N SER A 223 0.67 -27.41 -5.81
CA SER A 223 -0.50 -27.67 -4.95
C SER A 223 -1.29 -28.93 -5.34
N GLY A 224 -1.00 -29.52 -6.51
CA GLY A 224 -1.75 -30.63 -7.10
C GLY A 224 -2.92 -30.20 -8.00
N GLU A 225 -3.18 -28.89 -8.13
CA GLU A 225 -4.18 -28.36 -9.06
C GLU A 225 -3.80 -28.62 -10.51
N GLN A 226 -4.75 -29.09 -11.32
CA GLN A 226 -4.57 -29.23 -12.76
C GLN A 226 -5.20 -28.04 -13.48
N ALA A 227 -4.45 -27.46 -14.42
CA ALA A 227 -4.91 -26.38 -15.27
C ALA A 227 -4.59 -26.69 -16.73
N GLU A 228 -5.56 -26.43 -17.61
CA GLU A 228 -5.34 -26.42 -19.05
C GLU A 228 -5.03 -25.00 -19.49
N VAL A 229 -3.93 -24.87 -20.24
CA VAL A 229 -3.33 -23.59 -20.61
C VAL A 229 -3.15 -23.58 -22.12
N ILE A 230 -3.55 -22.49 -22.77
CA ILE A 230 -3.13 -22.20 -24.14
C ILE A 230 -1.91 -21.29 -24.10
N VAL A 231 -0.90 -21.60 -24.91
CA VAL A 231 0.25 -20.74 -25.17
C VAL A 231 0.17 -20.29 -26.62
N VAL A 232 0.12 -18.99 -26.84
CA VAL A 232 0.06 -18.37 -28.17
C VAL A 232 1.36 -17.63 -28.43
N ASN A 233 1.81 -17.65 -29.69
CA ASN A 233 2.98 -16.91 -30.12
C ASN A 233 2.62 -15.99 -31.29
N VAL A 234 2.73 -14.69 -31.09
CA VAL A 234 2.48 -13.67 -32.12
C VAL A 234 3.63 -12.69 -32.16
N GLY A 235 4.30 -12.59 -33.31
CA GLY A 235 5.45 -11.70 -33.49
C GLY A 235 6.63 -12.07 -32.57
N GLN A 236 6.86 -13.36 -32.34
CA GLN A 236 7.82 -13.90 -31.37
C GLN A 236 7.54 -13.54 -29.90
N ARG A 237 6.31 -13.13 -29.59
CA ARG A 237 5.86 -12.85 -28.23
C ARG A 237 4.95 -13.99 -27.76
N LEU A 238 5.46 -14.75 -26.80
CA LEU A 238 4.72 -15.82 -26.14
C LEU A 238 3.82 -15.26 -25.04
N SER A 239 2.57 -15.69 -25.05
CA SER A 239 1.58 -15.37 -24.02
C SER A 239 0.86 -16.66 -23.60
N ALA A 240 0.54 -16.80 -22.32
CA ALA A 240 -0.20 -17.95 -21.80
C ALA A 240 -1.52 -17.50 -21.19
N TYR A 241 -2.59 -18.25 -21.45
CA TYR A 241 -3.92 -18.02 -20.88
C TYR A 241 -4.50 -19.33 -20.37
N ARG A 242 -5.39 -19.28 -19.38
CA ARG A 242 -6.25 -20.41 -19.07
C ARG A 242 -7.03 -20.79 -20.33
N ASN A 243 -7.19 -22.08 -20.59
CA ASN A 243 -7.91 -22.61 -21.74
C ASN A 243 -9.44 -22.47 -21.56
N GLU A 244 -9.91 -21.26 -21.29
CA GLU A 244 -11.30 -20.95 -20.99
C GLU A 244 -11.63 -19.60 -21.60
N CYS A 245 -12.60 -19.60 -22.51
CA CYS A 245 -13.16 -18.39 -23.09
C CYS A 245 -13.87 -17.59 -21.99
N ALA A 246 -13.51 -16.32 -21.82
CA ALA A 246 -14.09 -15.45 -20.80
C ALA A 246 -15.61 -15.22 -20.91
N HIS A 247 -16.21 -15.59 -22.04
CA HIS A 247 -17.66 -15.57 -22.24
C HIS A 247 -18.40 -16.62 -21.40
N GLU A 248 -18.08 -17.90 -21.61
CA GLU A 248 -18.83 -19.04 -21.04
C GLU A 248 -17.92 -20.17 -20.54
N GLY A 249 -16.61 -19.91 -20.41
CA GLY A 249 -15.63 -20.89 -19.96
C GLY A 249 -15.34 -22.02 -20.96
N LEU A 250 -15.82 -21.91 -22.21
CA LEU A 250 -15.58 -22.93 -23.23
C LEU A 250 -14.12 -22.94 -23.71
N PRO A 251 -13.56 -24.11 -24.05
CA PRO A 251 -12.15 -24.23 -24.38
C PRO A 251 -11.74 -23.46 -25.63
N LEU A 252 -10.52 -22.93 -25.62
CA LEU A 252 -9.90 -22.16 -26.68
C LEU A 252 -8.87 -22.96 -27.49
N ASP A 253 -8.78 -24.28 -27.28
CA ASP A 253 -7.85 -25.19 -27.96
C ASP A 253 -7.83 -25.10 -29.49
N ASN A 254 -8.95 -24.68 -30.08
CA ASN A 254 -9.13 -24.54 -31.53
C ASN A 254 -9.45 -23.10 -31.93
N ALA A 255 -9.06 -22.13 -31.11
CA ALA A 255 -9.24 -20.72 -31.43
C ALA A 255 -8.40 -20.33 -32.65
N VAL A 256 -8.96 -19.45 -33.47
CA VAL A 256 -8.31 -18.98 -34.70
C VAL A 256 -7.37 -17.83 -34.33
N LEU A 257 -6.07 -18.03 -34.55
CA LEU A 257 -5.04 -17.02 -34.35
C LEU A 257 -4.76 -16.28 -35.67
N ASP A 258 -5.10 -14.99 -35.73
CA ASP A 258 -4.69 -14.09 -36.81
C ASP A 258 -3.42 -13.34 -36.38
N VAL A 259 -2.28 -13.79 -36.90
CA VAL A 259 -0.96 -13.22 -36.59
C VAL A 259 -0.81 -11.81 -37.11
N VAL A 260 -1.45 -11.48 -38.24
CA VAL A 260 -1.34 -10.15 -38.87
C VAL A 260 -2.20 -9.14 -38.11
N GLY A 261 -3.42 -9.55 -37.76
CA GLY A 261 -4.33 -8.75 -36.93
C GLY A 261 -3.98 -8.75 -35.44
N GLY A 262 -3.15 -9.69 -35.00
CA GLY A 262 -2.80 -9.88 -33.59
C GLY A 262 -3.97 -10.39 -32.75
N THR A 263 -4.92 -11.11 -33.35
CA THR A 263 -6.17 -11.50 -32.66
C THR A 263 -6.32 -13.00 -32.50
N LEU A 264 -7.00 -13.40 -31.43
CA LEU A 264 -7.37 -14.78 -31.12
C LEU A 264 -8.89 -14.86 -31.07
N THR A 265 -9.51 -15.65 -31.96
CA THR A 265 -10.97 -15.77 -32.03
C THR A 265 -11.44 -17.12 -31.49
N CYS A 266 -12.28 -17.08 -30.45
CA CYS A 266 -12.93 -18.24 -29.87
C CYS A 266 -13.78 -18.96 -30.92
N PRO A 267 -13.63 -20.30 -31.08
CA PRO A 267 -14.27 -21.04 -32.17
C PRO A 267 -15.77 -21.27 -31.96
N TRP A 268 -16.28 -21.00 -30.76
CA TRP A 268 -17.67 -21.29 -30.40
C TRP A 268 -18.63 -20.17 -30.81
N HIS A 269 -18.41 -18.98 -30.28
CA HIS A 269 -19.31 -17.82 -30.46
C HIS A 269 -18.61 -16.62 -31.11
N GLY A 270 -17.36 -16.79 -31.55
CA GLY A 270 -16.62 -15.74 -32.26
C GLY A 270 -16.12 -14.59 -31.38
N PHE A 271 -16.06 -14.78 -30.05
CA PHE A 271 -15.44 -13.81 -29.16
C PHE A 271 -13.97 -13.63 -29.57
N CYS A 272 -13.64 -12.42 -29.95
CA CYS A 272 -12.33 -12.04 -30.46
C CYS A 272 -11.54 -11.37 -29.35
N TYR A 273 -10.31 -11.80 -29.17
CA TYR A 273 -9.38 -11.29 -28.18
C TYR A 273 -8.13 -10.74 -28.88
N ASP A 274 -7.43 -9.79 -28.28
CA ASP A 274 -6.05 -9.50 -28.62
C ASP A 274 -5.18 -10.67 -28.12
N ALA A 275 -4.42 -11.28 -29.02
CA ALA A 275 -3.67 -12.50 -28.73
C ALA A 275 -2.50 -12.28 -27.76
N SER A 276 -1.99 -11.05 -27.63
CA SER A 276 -0.84 -10.73 -26.78
C SER A 276 -1.21 -10.31 -25.35
N SER A 277 -2.38 -9.71 -25.19
CA SER A 277 -2.87 -9.18 -23.91
C SER A 277 -4.05 -9.95 -23.34
N GLY A 278 -4.79 -10.71 -24.17
CA GLY A 278 -6.03 -11.38 -23.78
C GLY A 278 -7.24 -10.46 -23.77
N GLU A 279 -7.12 -9.22 -24.28
CA GLU A 279 -8.20 -8.24 -24.26
C GLU A 279 -9.34 -8.63 -25.22
N CYS A 280 -10.56 -8.79 -24.74
CA CYS A 280 -11.72 -9.05 -25.57
C CYS A 280 -12.13 -7.81 -26.37
N LEU A 281 -11.97 -7.91 -27.69
CA LEU A 281 -12.33 -6.92 -28.69
C LEU A 281 -13.82 -6.95 -29.02
N THR A 282 -14.52 -8.05 -28.73
CA THR A 282 -15.96 -8.20 -28.98
C THR A 282 -16.82 -7.64 -27.84
N ALA A 283 -16.41 -7.85 -26.59
CA ALA A 283 -17.17 -7.48 -25.40
C ALA A 283 -16.23 -6.96 -24.30
N PRO A 284 -16.11 -5.63 -24.12
CA PRO A 284 -15.25 -5.04 -23.11
C PRO A 284 -15.60 -5.54 -21.70
N GLY A 285 -14.64 -6.14 -21.01
CA GLY A 285 -14.79 -6.66 -19.64
C GLY A 285 -14.80 -8.18 -19.49
N ALA A 286 -14.96 -8.94 -20.58
CA ALA A 286 -14.83 -10.41 -20.58
C ALA A 286 -13.42 -10.81 -21.02
N GLN A 287 -12.41 -10.63 -20.16
CA GLN A 287 -11.00 -10.81 -20.50
C GLN A 287 -10.50 -12.23 -20.29
N LEU A 288 -9.56 -12.70 -21.12
CA LEU A 288 -8.90 -13.99 -20.87
C LEU A 288 -8.08 -13.92 -19.58
N GLU A 289 -8.11 -15.00 -18.80
CA GLU A 289 -7.24 -15.13 -17.64
C GLU A 289 -5.81 -15.41 -18.11
N GLN A 290 -4.96 -14.38 -18.07
CA GLN A 290 -3.55 -14.51 -18.42
C GLN A 290 -2.75 -15.14 -17.28
N LEU A 291 -1.92 -16.12 -17.63
CA LEU A 291 -1.05 -16.82 -16.69
C LEU A 291 0.40 -16.32 -16.84
N PRO A 292 1.13 -16.09 -15.73
CA PRO A 292 2.53 -15.70 -15.81
C PRO A 292 3.35 -16.73 -16.58
N LEU A 293 4.05 -16.29 -17.62
CA LEU A 293 4.91 -17.10 -18.47
C LEU A 293 6.32 -16.53 -18.51
N ARG A 294 7.33 -17.41 -18.48
CA ARG A 294 8.73 -17.07 -18.78
C ARG A 294 9.39 -18.15 -19.60
N VAL A 295 10.46 -17.76 -20.31
CA VAL A 295 11.38 -18.69 -20.96
C VAL A 295 12.69 -18.67 -20.17
N ASP A 296 13.10 -19.82 -19.64
CA ASP A 296 14.43 -19.98 -19.03
C ASP A 296 15.17 -21.11 -19.74
N ARG A 297 16.37 -20.81 -20.26
CA ARG A 297 17.21 -21.76 -21.01
C ARG A 297 16.51 -22.53 -22.13
N GLY A 298 15.54 -21.89 -22.79
CA GLY A 298 14.78 -22.48 -23.89
C GLY A 298 13.58 -23.33 -23.44
N GLU A 299 13.32 -23.43 -22.14
CA GLU A 299 12.15 -24.09 -21.57
C GLU A 299 11.06 -23.06 -21.22
N LEU A 300 9.80 -23.36 -21.53
CA LEU A 300 8.65 -22.57 -21.11
C LEU A 300 8.28 -22.93 -19.68
N TRP A 301 8.08 -21.90 -18.88
CA TRP A 301 7.61 -22.03 -17.51
C TRP A 301 6.35 -21.20 -17.34
N VAL A 302 5.31 -21.81 -16.78
CA VAL A 302 4.04 -21.14 -16.51
C VAL A 302 3.67 -21.34 -15.05
N ARG A 303 3.13 -20.30 -14.41
CA ARG A 303 2.61 -20.39 -13.05
C ARG A 303 1.09 -20.55 -13.10
N VAL A 304 0.62 -21.68 -12.61
CA VAL A 304 -0.81 -22.05 -12.53
C VAL A 304 -1.19 -22.09 -11.06
N GLY A 305 -2.03 -21.14 -10.63
CA GLY A 305 -2.43 -20.94 -9.23
C GLY A 305 -1.63 -19.85 -8.49
N THR A 306 -2.35 -19.05 -7.69
CA THR A 306 -1.81 -18.05 -6.74
C THR A 306 -1.11 -18.73 -5.57
#